data_AF-Q8NRQ6-F1
#
_entry.id   AF-Q8NRQ6-F1
#
_cell.length_a   1.000
_cell.length_b   1.000
_cell.length_c   1.000
_cell.angle_alpha   90.00
_cell.angle_beta   90.00
_cell.angle_gamma   90.00
#
_symmetry.space_group_name_H-M   'P 1'
#
loop_
_entity.id
_entity.type
_entity.pdbx_description
1 polymer ?
#
loop_
_entity_poly.entity_id
_entity_poly.type
_entity_poly.pdbx_seq_one_letter_code
_entity_poly.pdbx_strand_id
1 'polypeptide(L)'
;MIDLSPVFNTAAGVYNDTNAIILAQQQQGGPLGPEFGKASPVGLLLIVAMLVAILVLGWAFHRRWSRMNRRRIFAERNGLDPFDIEGVRKAMAEAGLNEKSKKGFL
;
A
#
# COMPACT_ATOMS: atom_id res chain seq x y z
N MET A 1 8.11 60.60 22.09
CA MET A 1 7.10 59.51 22.12
C MET A 1 7.88 58.22 22.35
N ILE A 2 7.58 57.46 23.40
CA ILE A 2 8.34 56.22 23.72
C ILE A 2 7.85 55.11 22.79
N ASP A 3 8.77 54.46 22.09
CA ASP A 3 8.47 53.33 21.22
C ASP A 3 8.37 52.02 22.04
N LEU A 4 7.16 51.46 22.08
CA LEU A 4 6.83 50.23 22.81
C LEU A 4 6.81 48.99 21.90
N SER A 5 7.03 49.15 20.59
CA SER A 5 7.09 48.05 19.63
C SER A 5 8.06 46.91 20.01
N PRO A 6 9.27 47.14 20.57
CA PRO A 6 10.15 46.04 20.93
C PRO A 6 9.62 45.19 22.09
N VAL A 7 8.87 45.81 23.02
CA VAL A 7 8.26 45.11 24.17
C VAL A 7 7.15 44.19 23.69
N PHE A 8 6.29 44.67 22.78
CA PHE A 8 5.22 43.85 22.19
C PHE A 8 5.76 42.70 21.35
N ASN A 9 6.79 42.93 20.54
CA ASN A 9 7.41 41.88 19.72
C ASN A 9 8.10 40.81 20.59
N THR A 10 8.78 41.21 21.66
CA THR A 10 9.43 40.28 22.59
C THR A 10 8.39 39.47 23.36
N ALA A 11 7.33 40.10 23.86
CA ALA A 11 6.24 39.41 24.53
C ALA A 11 5.55 38.41 23.59
N ALA A 12 5.19 38.84 22.38
CA ALA A 12 4.56 37.96 21.37
C ALA A 12 5.44 36.77 20.99
N GLY A 13 6.76 36.96 20.85
CA GLY A 13 7.71 35.89 20.60
C GLY A 13 7.74 34.87 21.75
N VAL A 14 7.83 35.35 23.00
CA VAL A 14 7.83 34.49 24.20
C VAL A 14 6.53 33.70 24.33
N TYR A 15 5.37 34.30 24.08
CA TYR A 15 4.09 33.58 24.08
C TYR A 15 4.05 32.50 22.99
N ASN A 16 4.52 32.80 21.79
CA ASN A 16 4.53 31.84 20.68
C ASN A 16 5.46 30.65 20.94
N ASP A 17 6.65 30.90 21.47
CA ASP A 17 7.61 29.87 21.83
C ASP A 17 7.10 29.00 23.00
N THR A 18 6.46 29.62 23.99
CA THR A 18 5.84 28.90 25.11
C THR A 18 4.70 28.00 24.62
N ASN A 19 3.87 28.49 23.71
CA ASN A 19 2.81 27.69 23.09
C ASN A 19 3.40 26.53 22.29
N ALA A 20 4.44 26.76 21.49
CA ALA A 20 5.11 25.71 20.73
C ALA A 20 5.70 24.61 21.63
N ILE A 21 6.30 25.00 22.76
CA ILE A 21 6.83 24.06 23.77
C ILE A 21 5.69 23.27 24.42
N ILE A 22 4.57 23.91 24.79
CA ILE A 22 3.42 23.22 25.40
C ILE A 22 2.76 22.24 24.42
N LEU A 23 2.57 22.63 23.15
CA LEU A 23 2.04 21.73 22.12
C LEU A 23 2.98 20.53 21.88
N ALA A 24 4.29 20.76 21.88
CA ALA A 24 5.28 19.69 21.71
C ALA A 24 5.33 18.74 22.94
N GLN A 25 5.16 19.25 24.15
CA GLN A 25 5.09 18.45 25.38
C GLN A 25 3.80 17.63 25.47
N GLN A 26 2.68 18.17 25.00
CA GLN A 26 1.41 17.45 24.95
C GLN A 26 1.48 16.21 24.01
N GLN A 27 2.40 16.22 23.05
CA GLN A 27 2.64 15.09 22.15
C GLN A 27 3.44 13.95 22.80
N GLN A 28 4.20 14.21 23.88
CA GLN A 28 4.98 13.19 24.60
C GLN A 28 4.18 12.44 25.68
N GLY A 29 2.96 12.88 25.99
CA GLY A 29 2.14 12.39 27.10
C GLY A 29 0.89 11.60 26.71
N GLY A 30 0.87 10.90 25.58
CA GLY A 30 -0.14 9.88 25.33
C GLY A 30 -0.06 8.77 26.40
N PRO A 31 -1.15 8.07 26.74
CA PRO A 31 -1.19 7.14 27.87
C PRO A 31 -0.20 5.98 27.71
N LEU A 32 1.03 6.17 28.18
CA LEU A 32 2.14 5.22 28.32
C LEU A 32 1.75 4.12 29.31
N GLY A 33 1.02 3.12 28.80
CA GLY A 33 0.60 1.95 29.55
C GLY A 33 -0.09 0.90 28.66
N PRO A 34 -0.56 -0.21 29.25
CA PRO A 34 -1.23 -1.33 28.54
C PRO A 34 -2.44 -0.93 27.66
N GLU A 35 -2.91 0.31 27.80
CA GLU A 35 -4.06 0.89 27.10
C GLU A 35 -3.68 1.57 25.77
N PHE A 36 -2.39 1.76 25.46
CA PHE A 36 -1.94 2.47 24.25
C PHE A 36 -2.42 1.85 22.93
N GLY A 37 -2.56 0.52 22.89
CA GLY A 37 -3.09 -0.19 21.74
C GLY A 37 -4.64 -0.19 21.65
N LYS A 38 -5.32 0.13 22.76
CA LYS A 38 -6.79 0.24 22.84
C LYS A 38 -7.27 1.68 22.59
N ALA A 39 -6.43 2.68 22.85
CA ALA A 39 -6.79 4.09 22.84
C ALA A 39 -6.79 4.76 21.45
N SER A 40 -6.21 4.16 20.40
CA SER A 40 -6.26 4.69 19.04
C SER A 40 -6.99 3.75 18.07
N PRO A 41 -8.34 3.83 18.01
CA PRO A 41 -9.14 3.12 17.03
C PRO A 41 -8.69 3.37 15.59
N VAL A 42 -8.23 4.59 15.30
CA VAL A 42 -7.80 5.00 13.96
C VAL A 42 -6.49 4.33 13.54
N GLY A 43 -5.52 4.21 14.45
CA GLY A 43 -4.23 3.57 14.16
C GLY A 43 -4.39 2.08 13.81
N LEU A 44 -5.25 1.37 14.54
CA LEU A 44 -5.53 -0.04 14.26
C LEU A 44 -6.22 -0.21 12.91
N LEU A 45 -7.20 0.65 12.57
CA LEU A 45 -7.85 0.62 11.26
C LEU A 45 -6.86 0.87 10.12
N LEU A 46 -5.92 1.80 10.29
CA LEU A 46 -4.88 2.06 9.28
C LEU A 46 -4.00 0.84 9.05
N ILE A 47 -3.54 0.18 10.13
CA ILE A 47 -2.72 -1.02 10.05
C ILE A 47 -3.48 -2.14 9.34
N VAL A 48 -4.74 -2.39 9.72
CA VAL A 48 -5.59 -3.40 9.08
C VAL A 48 -5.82 -3.09 7.61
N ALA A 49 -6.12 -1.83 7.27
CA ALA A 49 -6.31 -1.41 5.88
C ALA A 49 -5.04 -1.60 5.04
N MET A 50 -3.86 -1.30 5.60
CA MET A 50 -2.59 -1.54 4.93
C MET A 50 -2.33 -3.03 4.72
N LEU A 51 -2.66 -3.86 5.72
CA LEU A 51 -2.55 -5.32 5.62
C LEU A 51 -3.44 -5.87 4.50
N VAL A 52 -4.70 -5.41 4.43
CA VAL A 52 -5.63 -5.75 3.34
C VAL A 52 -5.07 -5.29 1.99
N ALA A 53 -4.53 -4.08 1.89
CA ALA A 53 -3.95 -3.57 0.65
C ALA A 53 -2.79 -4.45 0.16
N ILE A 54 -1.88 -4.87 1.06
CA ILE A 54 -0.77 -5.77 0.74
C ILE A 54 -1.29 -7.14 0.28
N LEU A 55 -2.28 -7.71 0.96
CA LEU A 55 -2.89 -8.99 0.58
C LEU A 55 -3.58 -8.92 -0.78
N VAL A 56 -4.34 -7.86 -1.04
CA VAL A 56 -4.99 -7.63 -2.34
C VAL A 56 -3.94 -7.48 -3.44
N LEU A 57 -2.85 -6.77 -3.17
CA LEU A 57 -1.75 -6.61 -4.11
C LEU A 57 -1.09 -7.97 -4.42
N GLY A 58 -0.75 -8.75 -3.38
CA GLY A 58 -0.22 -10.10 -3.54
C GLY A 58 -1.15 -11.01 -4.33
N TRP A 59 -2.46 -10.97 -4.05
CA TRP A 59 -3.47 -11.72 -4.78
C TRP A 59 -3.59 -11.27 -6.24
N ALA A 60 -3.54 -9.96 -6.51
CA ALA A 60 -3.60 -9.41 -7.86
C ALA A 60 -2.38 -9.82 -8.69
N PHE A 61 -1.18 -9.76 -8.09
CA PHE A 61 0.05 -10.27 -8.71
C PHE A 61 -0.05 -11.76 -9.01
N HIS A 62 -0.48 -12.57 -8.03
CA HIS A 62 -0.65 -14.01 -8.22
C HIS A 62 -1.65 -14.32 -9.34
N ARG A 63 -2.79 -13.62 -9.37
CA ARG A 63 -3.83 -13.76 -10.40
C ARG A 63 -3.30 -13.43 -11.79
N ARG A 64 -2.45 -12.40 -11.93
CA ARG A 64 -1.85 -12.05 -13.22
C ARG A 64 -0.79 -13.07 -13.63
N TRP A 65 0.07 -13.48 -12.70
CA TRP A 65 1.14 -14.44 -12.93
C TRP A 65 0.62 -15.79 -13.42
N SER A 66 -0.46 -16.29 -12.83
CA SER A 66 -1.09 -17.56 -13.22
C SER A 66 -1.41 -17.64 -14.72
N ARG A 67 -1.86 -16.52 -15.32
CA ARG A 67 -2.17 -16.47 -16.77
C ARG A 67 -0.93 -16.49 -17.65
N MET A 68 0.13 -15.79 -17.25
CA MET A 68 1.41 -15.83 -17.97
C MET A 68 2.06 -17.21 -17.90
N ASN A 69 2.05 -17.83 -16.72
CA ASN A 69 2.65 -19.15 -16.52
C ASN A 69 1.98 -20.23 -17.37
N ARG A 70 0.65 -20.18 -17.53
CA ARG A 70 -0.09 -21.10 -18.42
C ARG A 70 0.33 -20.97 -19.89
N ARG A 71 0.47 -19.73 -20.39
CA ARG A 71 0.94 -19.47 -21.77
C ARG A 71 2.37 -19.97 -21.98
N ARG A 72 3.24 -19.70 -21.01
CA ARG A 72 4.64 -20.15 -21.02
C ARG A 72 4.77 -21.67 -21.05
N ILE A 73 4.07 -22.38 -20.15
CA ILE A 73 4.10 -23.86 -20.10
C ILE A 73 3.58 -24.46 -21.41
N PHE A 74 2.54 -23.89 -22.01
CA PHE A 74 2.02 -24.37 -23.29
C PHE A 74 3.02 -24.14 -24.44
N ALA A 75 3.66 -22.97 -24.47
CA ALA A 75 4.67 -22.65 -25.47
C ALA A 75 5.88 -23.59 -25.36
N GLU A 76 6.39 -23.83 -24.15
CA GLU A 76 7.50 -24.76 -23.88
C GLU A 76 7.17 -26.20 -24.31
N ARG A 77 5.92 -26.68 -24.09
CA ARG A 77 5.51 -28.05 -24.47
C ARG A 77 5.30 -28.24 -25.97
N ASN A 78 4.92 -27.19 -26.68
CA ASN A 78 4.65 -27.26 -28.13
C ASN A 78 5.81 -26.69 -28.97
N GLY A 79 6.89 -26.22 -28.34
CA GLY A 79 8.04 -25.63 -29.03
C GLY A 79 7.75 -24.27 -29.68
N LEU A 80 6.73 -23.54 -29.20
CA LEU A 80 6.43 -22.17 -29.67
C LEU A 80 7.25 -21.14 -28.89
N ASP A 81 7.50 -19.98 -29.51
CA ASP A 81 8.10 -18.84 -28.82
C ASP A 81 7.16 -18.34 -27.69
N PRO A 82 7.60 -18.33 -26.42
CA PRO A 82 6.81 -17.81 -25.30
C PRO A 82 6.41 -16.33 -25.43
N PHE A 83 7.11 -15.56 -26.26
CA PHE A 83 6.86 -14.13 -26.47
C PHE A 83 5.88 -13.84 -27.61
N ASP A 84 5.59 -14.80 -28.50
CA ASP A 84 4.54 -14.69 -29.51
C ASP A 84 3.16 -14.97 -28.89
N ILE A 85 2.62 -13.94 -28.24
CA ILE A 85 1.35 -14.01 -27.51
C ILE A 85 0.18 -14.40 -28.44
N GLU A 86 0.20 -13.98 -29.69
CA GLU A 86 -0.89 -14.24 -30.64
C GLU A 86 -0.82 -15.66 -31.18
N GLY A 87 0.37 -16.13 -31.57
CA GLY A 87 0.61 -17.51 -32.00
C GLY A 87 0.28 -18.52 -30.90
N VAL A 88 0.74 -18.27 -29.68
CA VAL A 88 0.46 -19.12 -28.51
C VAL A 88 -1.03 -19.15 -28.18
N ARG A 89 -1.74 -18.02 -28.28
CA ARG A 89 -3.20 -17.98 -28.06
C ARG A 89 -3.98 -18.73 -29.13
N LYS A 90 -3.57 -18.64 -30.40
CA LYS A 90 -4.18 -19.38 -31.51
C LYS A 90 -4.00 -20.88 -31.34
N ALA A 91 -2.77 -21.32 -31.05
CA ALA A 91 -2.47 -22.73 -30.80
C ALA A 91 -3.19 -23.27 -29.54
N MET A 92 -3.31 -22.46 -28.47
CA MET A 92 -4.13 -22.84 -27.31
C MET A 92 -5.63 -22.94 -27.64
N ALA A 93 -6.15 -22.06 -28.51
CA ALA A 93 -7.55 -22.11 -28.94
C ALA A 93 -7.84 -23.34 -29.81
N GLU A 94 -6.92 -23.69 -30.72
CA GLU A 94 -6.98 -24.92 -31.54
C GLU A 94 -6.92 -26.19 -30.67
N ALA A 95 -6.13 -26.16 -29.58
CA ALA A 95 -6.09 -27.22 -28.58
C ALA A 95 -7.32 -27.24 -27.63
N GLY A 96 -8.34 -26.41 -27.84
CA GLY A 96 -9.56 -26.34 -27.03
C GLY A 96 -9.37 -25.70 -25.64
N LEU A 97 -8.23 -25.06 -25.43
CA LEU A 97 -7.77 -24.50 -24.17
C LEU A 97 -7.93 -22.98 -24.17
N ASN A 98 -9.20 -22.57 -24.19
CA ASN A 98 -9.57 -21.17 -24.18
C ASN A 98 -9.10 -20.47 -22.91
N GLU A 99 -8.56 -19.25 -23.04
CA GLU A 99 -8.10 -18.40 -21.92
C GLU A 99 -9.16 -18.12 -20.84
N LYS A 100 -10.44 -18.23 -21.20
CA LYS A 100 -11.58 -18.07 -20.29
C LYS A 100 -11.93 -19.35 -19.54
N SER A 101 -11.39 -20.50 -19.95
CA SER A 101 -11.66 -21.79 -19.34
C SER A 101 -10.90 -21.93 -18.02
N LYS A 102 -11.62 -22.22 -16.94
CA LYS A 102 -11.02 -22.60 -15.65
C LYS A 102 -10.27 -23.95 -15.73
N LYS A 103 -10.42 -24.74 -16.80
CA LYS A 103 -9.64 -25.97 -16.99
C LYS A 103 -8.16 -25.61 -17.07
N GLY A 104 -7.40 -25.97 -16.03
CA GLY A 104 -5.96 -25.86 -16.04
C GLY A 104 -5.37 -26.90 -16.98
N PHE A 105 -4.23 -26.57 -17.59
CA PHE A 105 -3.42 -27.46 -18.42
C PHE A 105 -2.58 -28.48 -17.60
N LEU A 106 -2.93 -28.67 -16.31
CA LEU A 106 -2.27 -29.61 -15.40
C LEU A 106 -2.88 -30.99 -15.59
#